data_AF-A0A538QUU8-F1
#
_entry.id   AF-A0A538QUU8-F1
#
_cell.length_a   1.000
_cell.length_b   1.000
_cell.length_c   1.000
_cell.angle_alpha   90.00
_cell.angle_beta   90.00
_cell.angle_gamma   90.00
#
_symmetry.space_group_name_H-M   'P 1'
#
loop_
_entity.id
_entity.type
_entity.pdbx_description
1 polymer ?
#
loop_
_entity_poly.entity_id
_entity_poly.type
_entity_poly.pdbx_seq_one_letter_code
_entity_poly.pdbx_strand_id
1 'polypeptide(L)'
;MRQVLAAKLALDGVAYDEFVLKNNLKNLLRGRFRSLRAQIPYKLPAMLQSRIGAAATAETLFGDDAEADAIIYCLYADLVAERVTLADLERVLIASRAYDDDAARILDLARRVPKQDAVNRLFIHLDRRSAPVGFRHYGPRLVPVFNYFQAALVLYADRVLSARQVIFVALEMLDSGQFELGHLATSVQDVLRRGRITRDVALELVAEAREAALSGALSGRDDLPPFEDIAEAFRERVRELGPIEPPQQEPTMPLDYVRLVDEEHDHRRVRRRHGH
;
A
#
# COMPACT_ATOMS: atom_id res chain seq x y z
N MET A 1 7.12 -13.51 19.62
CA MET A 1 7.01 -12.79 18.33
C MET A 1 6.11 -11.56 18.42
N ARG A 2 4.85 -11.68 18.86
CA ARG A 2 3.94 -10.52 19.09
C ARG A 2 4.53 -9.44 19.99
N GLN A 3 5.06 -9.83 21.15
CA GLN A 3 5.69 -8.91 22.10
C GLN A 3 6.96 -8.24 21.54
N VAL A 4 7.72 -8.94 20.70
CA VAL A 4 8.94 -8.39 20.10
C VAL A 4 8.61 -7.36 19.02
N LEU A 5 7.57 -7.61 18.22
CA LEU A 5 7.08 -6.65 17.21
C LEU A 5 6.38 -5.46 17.87
N ALA A 6 5.59 -5.69 18.92
CA ALA A 6 4.99 -4.62 19.71
C ALA A 6 6.04 -3.75 20.41
N ALA A 7 7.13 -4.34 20.92
CA ALA A 7 8.23 -3.59 21.52
C ALA A 7 9.01 -2.78 20.49
N LYS A 8 9.19 -3.30 19.26
CA LYS A 8 9.79 -2.55 18.15
C LYS A 8 8.90 -1.36 17.74
N LEU A 9 7.61 -1.60 17.51
CA LEU A 9 6.66 -0.55 17.17
C LEU A 9 6.56 0.53 18.26
N ALA A 10 6.67 0.15 19.54
CA ALA A 10 6.70 1.09 20.65
C ALA A 10 8.02 1.90 20.71
N LEU A 11 9.15 1.30 20.37
CA LEU A 11 10.43 2.02 20.23
C LEU A 11 10.38 3.01 19.06
N ASP A 12 9.60 2.70 18.02
CA ASP A 12 9.41 3.54 16.83
C ASP A 12 8.28 4.58 17.01
N GLY A 13 7.66 4.66 18.20
CA GLY A 13 6.57 5.62 18.49
C GLY A 13 5.26 5.36 17.73
N VAL A 14 5.10 4.17 17.15
CA VAL A 14 3.94 3.80 16.32
C VAL A 14 2.81 3.28 17.21
N ALA A 15 1.71 4.04 17.27
CA ALA A 15 0.44 3.54 17.83
C ALA A 15 -0.27 2.65 16.80
N TYR A 16 -0.78 1.49 17.24
CA TYR A 16 -1.51 0.56 16.38
C TYR A 16 -2.80 0.09 17.06
N ASP A 17 -3.90 0.04 16.32
CA ASP A 17 -5.21 -0.37 16.86
C ASP A 17 -5.34 -1.90 16.98
N GLU A 18 -4.80 -2.65 16.00
CA GLU A 18 -4.84 -4.11 16.00
C GLU A 18 -3.56 -4.72 15.39
N PHE A 19 -3.13 -5.87 15.91
CA PHE A 19 -1.96 -6.60 15.42
C PHE A 19 -2.30 -8.08 15.20
N VAL A 20 -2.33 -8.51 13.93
CA VAL A 20 -2.71 -9.87 13.55
C VAL A 20 -1.50 -10.69 13.12
N LEU A 21 -1.23 -11.78 13.83
CA LEU A 21 -0.15 -12.73 13.52
C LEU A 21 -0.69 -14.09 13.07
N LYS A 22 0.10 -14.81 12.27
CA LYS A 22 -0.28 -16.14 11.79
C LYS A 22 -0.29 -17.12 12.96
N ASN A 23 -1.44 -17.73 13.24
CA ASN A 23 -1.55 -18.86 14.17
C ASN A 23 -1.08 -20.17 13.50
N ASN A 24 0.19 -20.20 13.09
CA ASN A 24 0.80 -21.34 12.39
C ASN A 24 0.74 -22.64 13.20
N LEU A 25 0.77 -22.56 14.54
CA LEU A 25 0.77 -23.73 15.43
C LEU A 25 -0.57 -24.49 15.41
N LYS A 26 -1.71 -23.77 15.43
CA LYS A 26 -3.04 -24.38 15.38
C LYS A 26 -3.31 -25.06 14.03
N ASN A 27 -2.80 -24.45 12.95
CA ASN A 27 -2.92 -24.99 11.60
C ASN A 27 -2.05 -26.24 11.38
N LEU A 28 -0.86 -26.27 12.00
CA LEU A 28 0.02 -27.45 11.99
C LEU A 28 -0.61 -28.63 12.75
N LEU A 29 -1.18 -28.38 13.93
CA LEU A 29 -1.86 -29.40 14.75
C LEU A 29 -3.11 -29.98 14.07
N ARG A 30 -3.75 -29.22 13.17
CA ARG A 30 -4.90 -29.69 12.37
C ARG A 30 -4.50 -30.34 11.02
N GLY A 31 -3.21 -30.54 10.76
CA GLY A 31 -2.73 -31.09 9.49
C GLY A 31 -2.97 -30.18 8.27
N ARG A 32 -3.27 -28.90 8.48
CA ARG A 32 -3.67 -27.95 7.42
C ARG A 32 -2.49 -27.30 6.74
N PHE A 33 -1.59 -28.09 6.15
CA PHE A 33 -0.39 -27.58 5.47
C PHE A 33 -0.69 -26.61 4.31
N ARG A 34 -1.89 -26.68 3.71
CA ARG A 34 -2.34 -25.71 2.68
C ARG A 34 -2.64 -24.32 3.24
N SER A 35 -3.13 -24.22 4.48
CA SER A 35 -3.46 -22.93 5.13
C SER A 35 -2.22 -22.08 5.46
N LEU A 36 -1.07 -22.73 5.64
CA LEU A 36 0.22 -22.05 5.79
C LEU A 36 0.63 -21.35 4.47
N ARG A 37 0.09 -21.80 3.33
CA ARG A 37 0.46 -21.36 1.98
C ARG A 37 -0.59 -20.45 1.33
N ALA A 38 -1.86 -20.57 1.71
CA ALA A 38 -2.94 -19.72 1.20
C ALA A 38 -2.92 -18.37 1.93
N GLN A 39 -2.70 -17.27 1.19
CA GLN A 39 -2.58 -15.93 1.78
C GLN A 39 -3.93 -15.24 1.93
N ILE A 40 -4.86 -15.44 0.98
CA ILE A 40 -6.20 -14.85 0.99
C ILE A 40 -7.02 -15.31 2.20
N PRO A 41 -7.17 -16.62 2.49
CA PRO A 41 -7.96 -17.10 3.62
C PRO A 41 -7.33 -16.75 4.98
N TYR A 42 -6.12 -16.18 4.97
CA TYR A 42 -5.41 -15.75 6.15
C TYR A 42 -5.56 -14.24 6.42
N LYS A 43 -5.27 -13.37 5.43
CA LYS A 43 -5.30 -11.90 5.61
C LYS A 43 -6.70 -11.30 5.50
N LEU A 44 -7.53 -11.77 4.56
CA LEU A 44 -8.87 -11.22 4.35
C LEU A 44 -9.76 -11.26 5.61
N PRO A 45 -9.89 -12.39 6.34
CA PRO A 45 -10.71 -12.40 7.56
C PRO A 45 -10.18 -11.48 8.65
N ALA A 46 -8.87 -11.24 8.71
CA ALA A 46 -8.27 -10.32 9.67
C ALA A 46 -8.70 -8.87 9.39
N MET A 47 -8.65 -8.45 8.12
CA MET A 47 -9.08 -7.12 7.71
C MET A 47 -10.58 -6.92 7.96
N LEU A 48 -11.42 -7.91 7.62
CA LEU A 48 -12.85 -7.86 7.90
C LEU A 48 -13.15 -7.73 9.40
N GLN A 49 -12.44 -8.48 10.23
CA GLN A 49 -12.58 -8.42 11.69
C GLN A 49 -12.17 -7.04 12.22
N SER A 50 -11.06 -6.49 11.73
CA SER A 50 -10.57 -5.17 12.11
C SER A 50 -11.58 -4.07 11.79
N ARG A 51 -12.15 -4.08 10.58
CA ARG A 51 -13.20 -3.12 10.18
C ARG A 51 -14.48 -3.27 10.99
N ILE A 52 -14.86 -4.48 11.40
CA ILE A 52 -15.99 -4.68 12.33
C ILE A 52 -15.70 -4.00 13.68
N GLY A 53 -14.46 -4.02 14.15
CA GLY A 53 -14.04 -3.38 15.40
C GLY A 53 -13.83 -1.87 15.30
N ALA A 54 -13.39 -1.37 14.15
CA ALA A 54 -13.01 0.02 13.92
C ALA A 54 -13.41 0.46 12.50
N ALA A 55 -14.70 0.75 12.30
CA ALA A 55 -15.25 1.14 11.00
C ALA A 55 -14.88 2.58 10.64
N ALA A 56 -13.62 2.79 10.24
CA ALA A 56 -13.13 4.09 9.77
C ALA A 56 -13.88 4.52 8.50
N THR A 57 -14.09 5.84 8.38
CA THR A 57 -14.72 6.46 7.20
C THR A 57 -13.80 6.47 5.98
N ALA A 58 -12.50 6.40 6.20
CA ALA A 58 -11.47 6.35 5.17
C ALA A 58 -10.34 5.42 5.62
N GLU A 59 -9.84 4.59 4.71
CA GLU A 59 -8.78 3.62 4.92
C GLU A 59 -7.71 3.77 3.85
N THR A 60 -6.45 3.69 4.28
CA THR A 60 -5.28 3.53 3.42
C THR A 60 -4.60 2.23 3.79
N LEU A 61 -4.40 1.35 2.80
CA LEU A 61 -3.82 0.03 3.00
C LEU A 61 -2.37 0.02 2.54
N PHE A 62 -1.49 -0.64 3.31
CA PHE A 62 -0.07 -0.77 3.00
C PHE A 62 0.33 -2.25 3.04
N GLY A 63 0.97 -2.72 1.97
CA GLY A 63 1.50 -4.08 1.84
C GLY A 63 2.86 -4.12 1.16
N ASP A 64 3.48 -5.30 1.19
CA ASP A 64 4.78 -5.58 0.59
C ASP A 64 4.63 -6.22 -0.81
N ASP A 65 5.75 -6.44 -1.50
CA ASP A 65 5.92 -6.88 -2.91
C ASP A 65 5.38 -8.30 -3.19
N ALA A 66 4.11 -8.50 -2.87
CA ALA A 66 3.35 -9.70 -3.07
C ALA A 66 2.14 -9.36 -3.95
N GLU A 67 2.09 -9.97 -5.13
CA GLU A 67 0.93 -9.94 -6.02
C GLU A 67 -0.37 -10.35 -5.28
N ALA A 68 -0.25 -11.28 -4.34
CA ALA A 68 -1.36 -11.65 -3.47
C ALA A 68 -1.84 -10.54 -2.52
N ASP A 69 -0.99 -9.62 -2.07
CA ASP A 69 -1.43 -8.49 -1.23
C ASP A 69 -2.28 -7.51 -2.04
N ALA A 70 -1.89 -7.25 -3.29
CA ALA A 70 -2.72 -6.50 -4.24
C ALA A 70 -4.10 -7.14 -4.41
N ILE A 71 -4.16 -8.46 -4.66
CA ILE A 71 -5.42 -9.20 -4.80
C ILE A 71 -6.26 -9.07 -3.52
N ILE A 72 -5.66 -9.29 -2.35
CA ILE A 72 -6.38 -9.29 -1.06
C ILE A 72 -6.95 -7.90 -0.75
N TYR A 73 -6.16 -6.85 -0.96
CA TYR A 73 -6.58 -5.49 -0.66
C TYR A 73 -7.63 -4.98 -1.62
N CYS A 74 -7.50 -5.26 -2.92
CA CYS A 74 -8.54 -4.95 -3.89
C CYS A 74 -9.84 -5.71 -3.57
N LEU A 75 -9.74 -7.02 -3.29
CA LEU A 75 -10.90 -7.84 -2.94
C LEU A 75 -11.62 -7.33 -1.69
N TYR A 76 -10.85 -6.99 -0.65
CA TYR A 76 -11.40 -6.40 0.56
C TYR A 76 -12.10 -5.06 0.25
N ALA A 77 -11.43 -4.16 -0.46
CA ALA A 77 -11.96 -2.84 -0.82
C ALA A 77 -13.25 -2.94 -1.62
N ASP A 78 -13.32 -3.86 -2.59
CA ASP A 78 -14.51 -4.06 -3.41
C ASP A 78 -15.63 -4.79 -2.68
N LEU A 79 -15.31 -5.66 -1.72
CA LEU A 79 -16.28 -6.35 -0.88
C LEU A 79 -16.95 -5.40 0.15
N VAL A 80 -16.20 -4.46 0.71
CA VAL A 80 -16.76 -3.45 1.64
C VAL A 80 -17.51 -2.36 0.88
N ALA A 81 -17.12 -2.06 -0.36
CA ALA A 81 -17.80 -1.13 -1.26
C ALA A 81 -18.97 -1.77 -2.06
N GLU A 82 -19.31 -3.04 -1.79
CA GLU A 82 -20.39 -3.78 -2.45
C GLU A 82 -20.24 -3.96 -3.98
N ARG A 83 -19.02 -3.82 -4.51
CA ARG A 83 -18.68 -4.14 -5.91
C ARG A 83 -18.48 -5.64 -6.14
N VAL A 84 -18.19 -6.38 -5.07
CA VAL A 84 -18.05 -7.84 -5.05
C VAL A 84 -19.12 -8.41 -4.14
N THR A 85 -19.93 -9.34 -4.66
CA THR A 85 -21.00 -10.00 -3.90
C THR A 85 -20.46 -11.15 -3.05
N LEU A 86 -21.28 -11.66 -2.13
CA LEU A 86 -20.93 -12.87 -1.36
C LEU A 86 -20.75 -14.11 -2.24
N ALA A 87 -21.50 -14.22 -3.33
CA ALA A 87 -21.36 -15.31 -4.30
C ALA A 87 -20.02 -15.21 -5.06
N ASP A 88 -19.59 -13.99 -5.39
CA ASP A 88 -18.27 -13.75 -5.99
C ASP A 88 -17.17 -14.14 -5.00
N LEU A 89 -17.30 -13.72 -3.73
CA LEU A 89 -16.36 -14.05 -2.67
C LEU A 89 -16.26 -15.58 -2.46
N GLU A 90 -17.38 -16.31 -2.48
CA GLU A 90 -17.38 -17.77 -2.38
C GLU A 90 -16.57 -18.42 -3.51
N ARG A 91 -16.76 -17.96 -4.76
CA ARG A 91 -15.99 -18.44 -5.91
C ARG A 91 -14.49 -18.17 -5.75
N VAL A 92 -14.11 -17.00 -5.25
CA VAL A 92 -12.72 -16.65 -4.96
C VAL A 92 -12.13 -17.53 -3.85
N LEU A 93 -12.90 -17.82 -2.80
CA LEU A 93 -12.46 -18.70 -1.71
C LEU A 93 -12.21 -20.13 -2.20
N ILE A 94 -13.07 -20.65 -3.08
CA ILE A 94 -12.88 -21.94 -3.75
C ILE A 94 -11.59 -21.94 -4.59
N ALA A 95 -11.40 -20.92 -5.44
CA ALA A 95 -10.19 -20.78 -6.27
C ALA A 95 -8.91 -20.68 -5.41
N SER A 96 -8.99 -19.97 -4.28
CA SER A 96 -7.90 -19.83 -3.31
C SER A 96 -7.59 -21.11 -2.52
N ARG A 97 -8.38 -22.18 -2.72
CA ARG A 97 -8.29 -23.46 -1.99
C ARG A 97 -8.44 -23.28 -0.47
N ALA A 98 -9.33 -22.38 -0.05
CA ALA A 98 -9.73 -22.24 1.33
C ALA A 98 -10.35 -23.56 1.84
N TYR A 99 -10.19 -23.87 3.13
CA TYR A 99 -10.94 -24.96 3.75
C TYR A 99 -12.38 -24.51 4.00
N ASP A 100 -13.34 -25.44 3.95
CA ASP A 100 -14.77 -25.12 4.05
C ASP A 100 -15.13 -24.33 5.31
N ASP A 101 -14.49 -24.63 6.46
CA ASP A 101 -14.71 -23.91 7.70
C ASP A 101 -14.09 -22.50 7.69
N ASP A 102 -12.93 -22.33 7.06
CA ASP A 102 -12.33 -21.02 6.84
C ASP A 102 -13.18 -20.17 5.89
N ALA A 103 -13.70 -20.78 4.82
CA ALA A 103 -14.57 -20.13 3.86
C ALA A 103 -15.89 -19.69 4.52
N ALA A 104 -16.54 -20.58 5.29
CA ALA A 104 -17.75 -20.27 6.04
C ALA A 104 -17.54 -19.10 7.02
N ARG A 105 -16.40 -19.09 7.72
CA ARG A 105 -16.03 -17.99 8.62
C ARG A 105 -15.84 -16.67 7.89
N ILE A 106 -15.16 -16.68 6.73
CA ILE A 106 -14.94 -15.47 5.93
C ILE A 106 -16.26 -14.92 5.39
N LEU A 107 -17.15 -15.79 4.92
CA LEU A 107 -18.49 -15.40 4.46
C LEU A 107 -19.34 -14.80 5.59
N ASP A 108 -19.26 -15.34 6.81
CA ASP A 108 -19.93 -14.74 7.98
C ASP A 108 -19.41 -13.33 8.28
N LEU A 109 -18.08 -13.16 8.32
CA LEU A 109 -17.46 -11.85 8.51
C LEU A 109 -17.86 -10.87 7.41
N ALA A 110 -17.89 -11.33 6.15
CA ALA A 110 -18.26 -10.51 5.00
C ALA A 110 -19.73 -10.05 5.02
N ARG A 111 -20.63 -10.81 5.65
CA ARG A 111 -22.03 -10.39 5.89
C ARG A 111 -22.13 -9.30 6.95
N ARG A 112 -21.29 -9.37 7.98
CA ARG A 112 -21.37 -8.52 9.17
C ARG A 112 -20.56 -7.24 9.07
N VAL A 113 -19.56 -7.21 8.19
CA VAL A 113 -18.68 -6.05 8.02
C VAL A 113 -19.50 -4.82 7.58
N PRO A 114 -19.29 -3.65 8.21
CA PRO A 114 -19.91 -2.40 7.76
C PRO A 114 -19.56 -2.09 6.31
N LYS A 115 -20.59 -1.87 5.49
CA LYS A 115 -20.46 -1.58 4.06
C LYS A 115 -20.27 -0.08 3.84
N GLN A 116 -19.19 0.25 3.14
CA GLN A 116 -18.84 1.59 2.70
C GLN A 116 -17.65 1.47 1.74
N ASP A 117 -17.62 2.33 0.73
CA ASP A 117 -16.42 2.55 -0.07
C ASP A 117 -15.40 3.39 0.71
N ALA A 118 -14.77 2.76 1.69
CA ALA A 118 -13.86 3.43 2.63
C ALA A 118 -12.40 3.42 2.17
N VAL A 119 -12.00 2.50 1.30
CA VAL A 119 -10.59 2.36 0.91
C VAL A 119 -10.24 3.37 -0.18
N ASN A 120 -9.42 4.37 0.18
CA ASN A 120 -9.00 5.44 -0.74
C ASN A 120 -7.75 5.06 -1.53
N ARG A 121 -6.78 4.41 -0.89
CA ARG A 121 -5.50 4.02 -1.50
C ARG A 121 -5.03 2.67 -1.02
N LEU A 122 -4.35 1.93 -1.91
CA LEU A 122 -3.64 0.69 -1.58
C LEU A 122 -2.19 0.84 -2.06
N PHE A 123 -1.24 0.92 -1.14
CA PHE A 123 0.19 1.01 -1.45
C PHE A 123 0.83 -0.38 -1.40
N ILE A 124 1.56 -0.73 -2.46
CA ILE A 124 2.36 -1.95 -2.52
C ILE A 124 3.83 -1.55 -2.63
N HIS A 125 4.60 -1.81 -1.58
CA HIS A 125 6.03 -1.51 -1.55
C HIS A 125 6.83 -2.57 -2.34
N LEU A 126 7.54 -2.14 -3.38
CA LEU A 126 8.22 -3.01 -4.36
C LEU A 126 9.62 -3.45 -3.90
N ASP A 127 9.71 -4.12 -2.75
CA ASP A 127 10.96 -4.58 -2.12
C ASP A 127 11.88 -5.42 -3.02
N ARG A 128 11.34 -6.16 -4.01
CA ARG A 128 12.14 -7.02 -4.91
C ARG A 128 12.32 -6.44 -6.31
N ARG A 129 12.10 -5.13 -6.48
CA ARG A 129 12.17 -4.43 -7.77
C ARG A 129 11.21 -4.99 -8.82
N SER A 130 10.07 -5.54 -8.41
CA SER A 130 9.00 -5.93 -9.34
C SER A 130 8.60 -4.72 -10.19
N ALA A 131 8.34 -4.94 -11.47
CA ALA A 131 8.02 -3.84 -12.38
C ALA A 131 6.62 -3.27 -12.07
N PRO A 132 6.48 -1.93 -11.84
CA PRO A 132 5.18 -1.30 -11.55
C PRO A 132 4.10 -1.54 -12.61
N VAL A 133 4.51 -1.83 -13.86
CA VAL A 133 3.61 -2.09 -14.98
C VAL A 133 2.68 -3.27 -14.72
N GLY A 134 3.15 -4.29 -13.98
CA GLY A 134 2.35 -5.47 -13.63
C GLY A 134 1.21 -5.18 -12.66
N PHE A 135 1.11 -3.96 -12.11
CA PHE A 135 0.03 -3.56 -11.22
C PHE A 135 -1.00 -2.64 -11.89
N ARG A 136 -0.82 -2.29 -13.17
CA ARG A 136 -1.71 -1.33 -13.87
C ARG A 136 -3.16 -1.81 -13.93
N HIS A 137 -3.40 -3.11 -14.09
CA HIS A 137 -4.74 -3.66 -14.19
C HIS A 137 -5.56 -3.54 -12.90
N TYR A 138 -4.93 -3.36 -11.72
CA TYR A 138 -5.62 -3.10 -10.45
C TYR A 138 -6.23 -1.68 -10.36
N GLY A 139 -5.98 -0.84 -11.37
CA GLY A 139 -6.55 0.49 -11.46
C GLY A 139 -5.82 1.56 -10.62
N PRO A 140 -6.35 2.79 -10.60
CA PRO A 140 -5.66 3.95 -10.04
C PRO A 140 -5.58 3.96 -8.51
N ARG A 141 -6.46 3.21 -7.83
CA ARG A 141 -6.50 3.10 -6.36
C ARG A 141 -5.24 2.43 -5.83
N LEU A 142 -4.74 1.42 -6.54
CA LEU A 142 -3.51 0.71 -6.18
C LEU A 142 -2.29 1.45 -6.73
N VAL A 143 -1.39 1.81 -5.84
CA VAL A 143 -0.18 2.58 -6.13
C VAL A 143 1.05 1.76 -5.73
N PRO A 144 1.76 1.15 -6.69
CA PRO A 144 3.04 0.52 -6.40
C PRO A 144 4.10 1.60 -6.11
N VAL A 145 4.86 1.45 -5.04
CA VAL A 145 5.88 2.42 -4.58
C VAL A 145 7.22 1.75 -4.34
N PHE A 146 8.32 2.42 -4.67
CA PHE A 146 9.68 1.95 -4.40
C PHE A 146 10.21 2.37 -3.03
N ASN A 147 9.54 3.34 -2.41
CA ASN A 147 9.87 3.84 -1.09
C ASN A 147 8.67 4.59 -0.48
N TYR A 148 8.71 4.82 0.83
CA TYR A 148 7.63 5.48 1.55
C TYR A 148 7.49 6.97 1.23
N PHE A 149 8.53 7.63 0.72
CA PHE A 149 8.41 9.01 0.24
C PHE A 149 7.44 9.10 -0.96
N GLN A 150 7.45 8.11 -1.87
CA GLN A 150 6.45 8.06 -2.94
C GLN A 150 5.02 7.89 -2.42
N ALA A 151 4.82 7.10 -1.36
CA ALA A 151 3.51 6.98 -0.73
C ALA A 151 3.09 8.31 -0.07
N ALA A 152 4.02 9.01 0.59
CA ALA A 152 3.77 10.30 1.21
C ALA A 152 3.34 11.36 0.17
N LEU A 153 3.96 11.39 -1.01
CA LEU A 153 3.57 12.29 -2.11
C LEU A 153 2.12 12.06 -2.56
N VAL A 154 1.68 10.81 -2.67
CA VAL A 154 0.29 10.50 -3.05
C VAL A 154 -0.67 10.84 -1.91
N LEU A 155 -0.30 10.55 -0.67
CA LEU A 155 -1.11 10.92 0.50
C LEU A 155 -1.26 12.43 0.67
N TYR A 156 -0.26 13.22 0.25
CA TYR A 156 -0.38 14.67 0.15
C TYR A 156 -1.36 15.09 -0.93
N ALA A 157 -1.31 14.46 -2.11
CA ALA A 157 -2.29 14.69 -3.17
C ALA A 157 -3.72 14.39 -2.70
N ASP A 158 -3.88 13.40 -1.83
CA ASP A 158 -5.15 13.02 -1.21
C ASP A 158 -5.52 13.86 0.04
N ARG A 159 -4.71 14.87 0.39
CA ARG A 159 -4.85 15.74 1.58
C ARG A 159 -4.86 14.99 2.92
N VAL A 160 -4.30 13.79 2.95
CA VAL A 160 -4.07 13.01 4.18
C VAL A 160 -2.81 13.51 4.90
N LEU A 161 -1.80 13.91 4.14
CA LEU A 161 -0.59 14.52 4.68
C LEU A 161 -0.49 15.99 4.26
N SER A 162 0.06 16.81 5.14
CA SER A 162 0.52 18.17 4.84
C SER A 162 1.90 18.17 4.17
N ALA A 163 2.26 19.25 3.48
CA ALA A 163 3.59 19.41 2.90
C ALA A 163 4.71 19.21 3.94
N ARG A 164 4.51 19.74 5.16
CA ARG A 164 5.45 19.56 6.27
C ARG A 164 5.68 18.09 6.62
N GLN A 165 4.61 17.28 6.69
CA GLN A 165 4.72 15.85 6.98
C GLN A 165 5.43 15.09 5.85
N VAL A 166 5.21 15.45 4.58
CA VAL A 166 5.92 14.85 3.45
C VAL A 166 7.43 15.10 3.54
N ILE A 167 7.84 16.32 3.87
CA ILE A 167 9.27 16.64 4.00
C ILE A 167 9.86 15.96 5.24
N PHE A 168 9.11 15.78 6.34
CA PHE A 168 9.59 14.96 7.46
C PHE A 168 9.88 13.51 7.03
N VAL A 169 9.02 12.89 6.22
CA VAL A 169 9.29 11.56 5.65
C VAL A 169 10.55 11.59 4.78
N ALA A 170 10.75 12.64 3.97
CA ALA A 170 11.97 12.80 3.19
C ALA A 170 13.22 12.87 4.08
N LEU A 171 13.18 13.68 5.13
CA LEU A 171 14.28 13.85 6.08
C LEU A 171 14.61 12.55 6.81
N GLU A 172 13.60 11.82 7.31
CA GLU A 172 13.79 10.52 7.96
C GLU A 172 14.44 9.50 7.01
N MET A 173 14.04 9.51 5.74
CA MET A 173 14.66 8.66 4.73
C MET A 173 16.12 9.04 4.43
N LEU A 174 16.47 10.32 4.39
CA LEU A 174 17.86 10.76 4.23
C LEU A 174 18.71 10.37 5.44
N ASP A 175 18.15 10.56 6.64
CA ASP A 175 18.78 10.24 7.92
C ASP A 175 19.07 8.73 8.08
N SER A 176 18.27 7.87 7.46
CA SER A 176 18.53 6.42 7.43
C SER A 176 19.86 6.04 6.75
N GLY A 177 20.46 6.94 5.98
CA GLY A 177 21.68 6.71 5.21
C GLY A 177 21.49 5.82 3.97
N GLN A 178 20.26 5.35 3.71
CA GLN A 178 19.93 4.52 2.55
C GLN A 178 19.57 5.33 1.31
N PHE A 179 19.26 6.62 1.49
CA PHE A 179 18.78 7.50 0.43
C PHE A 179 19.60 8.79 0.41
N GLU A 180 19.70 9.35 -0.80
CA GLU A 180 20.31 10.66 -1.03
C GLU A 180 19.24 11.58 -1.60
N LEU A 181 19.45 12.89 -1.53
CA LEU A 181 18.47 13.87 -2.01
C LEU A 181 18.14 13.65 -3.50
N GLY A 182 19.13 13.29 -4.32
CA GLY A 182 18.91 12.94 -5.72
C GLY A 182 17.99 11.74 -5.94
N HIS A 183 18.03 10.73 -5.04
CA HIS A 183 17.13 9.57 -5.08
C HIS A 183 15.68 9.95 -4.78
N LEU A 184 15.47 10.82 -3.78
CA LEU A 184 14.14 11.34 -3.44
C LEU A 184 13.60 12.24 -4.55
N ALA A 185 14.45 13.09 -5.13
CA ALA A 185 14.08 13.94 -6.24
C ALA A 185 13.69 13.11 -7.48
N THR A 186 14.40 12.00 -7.75
CA THR A 186 14.01 11.01 -8.77
C THR A 186 12.68 10.34 -8.45
N SER A 187 12.39 10.10 -7.17
CA SER A 187 11.11 9.53 -6.72
C SER A 187 9.93 10.43 -7.05
N VAL A 188 10.08 11.77 -6.97
CA VAL A 188 9.09 12.77 -7.42
C VAL A 188 8.82 12.63 -8.92
N GLN A 189 9.87 12.57 -9.74
CA GLN A 189 9.72 12.41 -11.19
C GLN A 189 9.01 11.10 -11.55
N ASP A 190 9.32 10.02 -10.86
CA ASP A 190 8.73 8.72 -11.13
C ASP A 190 7.21 8.69 -10.84
N VAL A 191 6.74 9.24 -9.71
CA VAL A 191 5.30 9.30 -9.43
C VAL A 191 4.55 10.22 -10.40
N LEU A 192 5.18 11.30 -10.86
CA LEU A 192 4.65 12.20 -11.90
C LEU A 192 4.53 11.50 -13.25
N ARG A 193 5.60 10.83 -13.72
CA ARG A 193 5.61 10.07 -14.99
C ARG A 193 4.57 8.96 -15.00
N ARG A 194 4.32 8.34 -13.84
CA ARG A 194 3.30 7.30 -13.68
C ARG A 194 1.89 7.86 -13.46
N GLY A 195 1.72 9.19 -13.48
CA GLY A 195 0.45 9.89 -13.29
C GLY A 195 -0.21 9.62 -11.94
N ARG A 196 0.58 9.36 -10.89
CA ARG A 196 0.07 9.12 -9.53
C ARG A 196 -0.18 10.40 -8.76
N ILE A 197 0.53 11.47 -9.13
CA ILE A 197 0.25 12.85 -8.75
C ILE A 197 0.34 13.74 -10.00
N THR A 198 -0.28 14.91 -9.95
CA THR A 198 -0.20 15.89 -11.05
C THR A 198 0.98 16.84 -10.85
N ARG A 199 1.40 17.49 -11.94
CA ARG A 199 2.44 18.53 -11.88
C ARG A 199 2.06 19.67 -10.95
N ASP A 200 0.80 20.08 -10.98
CA ASP A 200 0.29 21.17 -10.14
C ASP A 200 0.37 20.81 -8.66
N VAL A 201 -0.02 19.60 -8.27
CA VAL A 201 0.13 19.10 -6.89
C VAL A 201 1.59 19.08 -6.44
N ALA A 202 2.52 18.68 -7.33
CA ALA A 202 3.94 18.68 -6.99
C ALA A 202 4.49 20.11 -6.81
N LEU A 203 4.01 21.08 -7.59
CA LEU A 203 4.39 22.49 -7.43
C LEU A 203 3.77 23.12 -6.18
N GLU A 204 2.53 22.75 -5.85
CA GLU A 204 1.85 23.13 -4.61
C GLU A 204 2.64 22.64 -3.38
N LEU A 205 3.06 21.37 -3.38
CA LEU A 205 3.90 20.80 -2.33
C LEU A 205 5.16 21.62 -2.10
N VAL A 206 5.86 22.00 -3.17
CA VAL A 206 7.09 22.79 -3.09
C VAL A 206 6.81 24.18 -2.50
N ALA A 207 5.73 24.83 -2.93
CA ALA A 207 5.36 26.14 -2.44
C ALA A 207 5.02 26.10 -0.94
N GLU A 208 4.17 25.16 -0.52
CA GLU A 208 3.78 24.97 0.88
C GLU A 208 4.97 24.53 1.75
N ALA A 209 5.87 23.68 1.24
CA ALA A 209 7.07 23.27 1.97
C ALA A 209 8.01 24.45 2.22
N ARG A 210 8.16 25.35 1.24
CA ARG A 210 8.96 26.57 1.38
C ARG A 210 8.34 27.55 2.38
N GLU A 211 7.03 27.73 2.34
CA GLU A 211 6.32 28.55 3.33
C GLU A 211 6.48 27.99 4.75
N ALA A 212 6.35 26.67 4.90
CA ALA A 212 6.58 26.00 6.17
C ALA A 212 8.02 26.23 6.69
N ALA A 213 9.02 26.13 5.82
CA ALA A 213 10.42 26.42 6.17
C ALA A 213 10.59 27.86 6.71
N LEU A 214 10.04 28.85 6.00
CA LEU A 214 10.10 30.27 6.37
C LEU A 214 9.40 30.56 7.70
N SER A 215 8.36 29.79 8.04
CA SER A 215 7.65 29.90 9.32
C SER A 215 8.40 29.32 10.53
N GLY A 216 9.64 28.86 10.35
CA GLY A 216 10.49 28.31 11.41
C GLY A 216 10.30 26.80 11.64
N ALA A 217 9.68 26.09 10.70
CA ALA A 217 9.65 24.62 10.71
C ALA A 217 10.98 24.05 10.20
N LEU A 218 12.09 24.39 10.86
CA LEU A 218 13.39 23.83 10.50
C LEU A 218 13.57 22.46 11.17
N SER A 219 14.15 21.51 10.43
CA SER A 219 14.78 20.34 11.03
C SER A 219 15.82 20.85 12.03
N GLY A 220 15.59 20.65 13.33
CA GLY A 220 16.53 21.03 14.39
C GLY A 220 17.79 20.17 14.40
N ARG A 221 18.31 19.82 13.22
CA ARG A 221 19.38 18.86 12.95
C ARG A 221 20.29 19.45 11.87
N ASP A 222 21.51 19.78 12.28
CA ASP A 222 22.53 20.46 11.45
C ASP A 222 23.19 19.53 10.42
N ASP A 223 22.93 18.22 10.49
CA ASP A 223 23.50 17.16 9.64
C ASP A 223 22.63 16.79 8.43
N LEU A 224 21.42 17.34 8.33
CA LEU A 224 20.51 17.11 7.22
C LEU A 224 20.40 18.35 6.31
N PRO A 225 20.15 18.18 5.00
CA PRO A 225 19.91 19.31 4.12
C PRO A 225 18.78 20.20 4.65
N PRO A 226 18.95 21.53 4.61
CA PRO A 226 17.88 22.47 4.93
C PRO A 226 16.60 22.14 4.15
N PHE A 227 15.46 22.44 4.78
CA PHE A 227 14.13 22.24 4.19
C PHE A 227 13.99 22.91 2.82
N GLU A 228 14.62 24.08 2.65
CA GLU A 228 14.64 24.83 1.40
C GLU A 228 15.39 24.10 0.28
N ASP A 229 16.53 23.48 0.59
CA ASP A 229 17.33 22.73 -0.38
C ASP A 229 16.57 21.48 -0.88
N ILE A 230 15.83 20.83 0.01
CA ILE A 230 14.98 19.69 -0.34
C ILE A 230 13.86 20.14 -1.29
N ALA A 231 13.14 21.21 -0.93
CA ALA A 231 12.06 21.75 -1.74
C ALA A 231 12.57 22.21 -3.12
N GLU A 232 13.75 22.83 -3.17
CA GLU A 232 14.37 23.30 -4.40
C GLU A 232 14.81 22.15 -5.31
N ALA A 233 15.42 21.10 -4.75
CA ALA A 233 15.77 19.89 -5.51
C ALA A 233 14.54 19.25 -6.15
N PHE A 234 13.42 19.20 -5.42
CA PHE A 234 12.16 18.70 -5.97
C PHE A 234 11.61 19.61 -7.07
N ARG A 235 11.66 20.94 -6.86
CA ARG A 235 11.23 21.93 -7.85
C ARG A 235 11.98 21.80 -9.17
N GLU A 236 13.31 21.66 -9.11
CA GLU A 236 14.15 21.50 -10.29
C GLU A 236 13.79 20.21 -11.03
N ARG A 237 13.59 19.10 -10.32
CA ARG A 237 13.14 17.85 -10.96
C ARG A 237 11.77 17.96 -11.65
N VAL A 238 10.83 18.70 -11.06
CA VAL A 238 9.51 18.95 -11.68
C VAL A 238 9.65 19.84 -12.93
N ARG A 239 10.58 20.80 -12.94
CA ARG A 239 10.87 21.65 -14.10
C ARG A 239 11.54 20.88 -15.24
N GLU A 240 12.56 20.10 -14.94
CA GLU A 240 13.30 19.27 -15.91
C GLU A 240 12.38 18.31 -16.68
N LEU A 241 11.32 17.84 -16.02
CA LEU A 241 10.41 16.87 -16.62
C LEU A 241 9.54 17.45 -17.75
N GLY A 242 9.41 18.79 -17.82
CA GLY A 242 8.62 19.46 -18.85
C GLY A 242 7.11 19.23 -18.74
N PRO A 243 6.32 19.58 -19.77
CA PRO A 243 4.90 19.23 -19.84
C PRO A 243 4.74 17.71 -19.92
N ILE A 244 3.90 17.16 -19.04
CA ILE A 244 3.56 15.74 -19.01
C ILE A 244 2.18 15.61 -19.65
N GLU A 245 2.07 14.78 -20.67
CA GLU A 245 0.77 14.38 -21.18
C GLU A 245 0.09 13.48 -20.14
N PRO A 246 -1.15 13.80 -19.70
CA PRO A 246 -1.83 12.97 -18.73
C PRO A 246 -1.95 11.54 -19.29
N PRO A 247 -1.63 10.50 -18.51
CA PRO A 247 -1.75 9.14 -19.01
C PRO A 247 -3.19 8.88 -19.44
N GLN A 248 -3.36 8.24 -20.58
CA GLN A 248 -4.67 7.81 -21.06
C GLN A 248 -5.30 6.94 -19.97
N GLN A 249 -6.44 7.40 -19.44
CA GLN A 249 -7.21 6.61 -18.48
C GLN A 249 -7.80 5.42 -19.21
N GLU A 250 -7.18 4.26 -19.05
CA GLU A 250 -7.79 3.00 -19.48
C GLU A 250 -9.10 2.81 -18.70
N PRO A 251 -10.19 2.35 -19.35
CA PRO A 251 -11.43 2.07 -18.65
C PRO A 251 -11.17 1.03 -17.56
N THR A 252 -11.53 1.35 -16.32
CA THR A 252 -11.47 0.43 -15.19
C THR A 252 -12.48 -0.69 -15.39
N MET A 253 -12.01 -1.81 -15.94
CA MET A 253 -12.79 -3.04 -15.99
C MET A 253 -12.86 -3.66 -14.59
N PRO A 254 -13.99 -4.29 -14.22
CA PRO A 254 -14.06 -5.07 -12.99
C PRO A 254 -12.97 -6.14 -12.95
N LEU A 255 -12.35 -6.31 -11.78
CA LEU A 255 -11.31 -7.32 -11.59
C LEU A 255 -11.92 -8.73 -11.55
N ASP A 256 -11.39 -9.63 -12.38
CA ASP A 256 -11.68 -11.06 -12.27
C ASP A 256 -10.81 -11.68 -11.17
N TYR A 257 -11.30 -11.62 -9.93
CA TYR A 257 -10.58 -12.14 -8.78
C TYR A 257 -10.29 -13.64 -8.85
N VAL A 258 -11.14 -14.44 -9.49
CA VAL A 258 -10.90 -15.88 -9.63
C VAL A 258 -9.70 -16.11 -10.52
N ARG A 259 -9.67 -15.45 -11.68
CA ARG A 259 -8.54 -15.51 -12.61
C ARG A 259 -7.24 -15.02 -11.98
N LEU A 260 -7.27 -13.90 -11.25
CA LEU A 260 -6.08 -13.36 -10.56
C LEU A 260 -5.51 -14.35 -9.53
N VAL A 261 -6.37 -15.08 -8.82
CA VAL A 261 -5.94 -16.10 -7.85
C VAL A 261 -5.30 -17.30 -8.54
N ASP A 262 -5.84 -17.72 -9.68
CA ASP A 262 -5.27 -18.81 -10.47
C ASP A 262 -3.91 -18.42 -11.07
N GLU A 263 -3.77 -17.21 -11.63
CA GLU A 263 -2.52 -16.67 -12.16
C GLU A 263 -1.43 -16.61 -11.07
N GLU A 264 -1.73 -16.10 -9.88
CA GLU A 264 -0.78 -16.04 -8.76
C GLU A 264 -0.37 -17.44 -8.25
N HIS A 265 -1.29 -18.42 -8.29
CA HIS A 265 -0.94 -19.80 -7.98
C HIS A 265 0.06 -20.39 -8.98
N ASP A 266 -0.09 -20.07 -10.27
CA ASP A 266 0.80 -20.52 -11.33
C ASP A 266 2.16 -19.82 -11.26
N HIS A 267 2.18 -18.50 -11.05
CA HIS A 267 3.41 -17.74 -10.82
C HIS A 267 4.22 -18.31 -9.65
N ARG A 268 3.57 -18.64 -8.52
CA ARG A 268 4.24 -19.27 -7.37
C ARG A 268 4.79 -20.66 -7.70
N ARG A 269 4.09 -21.45 -8.51
CA ARG A 269 4.58 -22.76 -8.96
C ARG A 269 5.82 -22.61 -9.84
N VAL A 270 5.82 -21.64 -10.75
CA VAL A 270 6.95 -21.36 -11.65
C VAL A 270 8.16 -20.86 -10.88
N ARG A 271 8.01 -19.87 -9.97
CA ARG A 271 9.13 -19.36 -9.14
C ARG A 271 9.81 -20.47 -8.33
N ARG A 272 9.02 -21.40 -7.77
CA ARG A 272 9.55 -22.56 -7.03
C ARG A 272 10.34 -23.53 -7.89
N ARG A 273 9.94 -23.73 -9.16
CA ARG A 273 10.68 -24.59 -10.09
C ARG A 273 12.03 -23.97 -10.51
N HIS A 274 12.12 -22.65 -10.51
CA HIS A 274 13.31 -21.91 -10.94
C HIS A 274 14.25 -21.51 -9.80
N GLY A 275 13.98 -21.91 -8.55
CA GLY A 275 14.93 -21.74 -7.44
C GLY A 275 15.22 -20.30 -7.05
N HIS A 276 14.18 -19.46 -6.95
CA HIS A 276 14.25 -18.15 -6.30
C HIS A 276 13.56 -18.17 -4.92
#